data_AF-A0A7Y9KUS8-F1
#
_entry.id   AF-A0A7Y9KUS8-F1
#
_cell.length_a   1.000
_cell.length_b   1.000
_cell.length_c   1.000
_cell.angle_alpha   90.00
_cell.angle_beta   90.00
_cell.angle_gamma   90.00
#
_symmetry.space_group_name_H-M   'P 1'
#
loop_
_entity.id
_entity.type
_entity.pdbx_description
1 polymer ?
#
loop_
_entity_poly.entity_id
_entity_poly.type
_entity_poly.pdbx_seq_one_letter_code
_entity_poly.pdbx_strand_id
1 'polypeptide(L)' 'MEDVRDELPRPAAVDYEPTGIEAVDRVLAEVTAVVDAPVGEHVQVFERAHEQLRRALDAQPDPAGDDRDV' A
#
# COMPACT_ATOMS: atom_id res chain seq x y z
N MET A 1 29.01 -23.63 12.63
CA MET A 1 27.55 -23.45 12.68
C MET A 1 27.29 -22.25 11.80
N GLU A 2 27.17 -22.51 10.51
CA GLU A 2 27.04 -21.48 9.48
C GLU A 2 25.72 -20.75 9.63
N ASP A 3 25.78 -19.48 9.25
CA ASP A 3 24.77 -18.46 9.39
C ASP A 3 23.60 -18.73 8.43
N VAL A 4 22.65 -19.57 8.84
CA VAL A 4 21.44 -19.91 8.04
C VAL A 4 20.46 -18.72 7.95
N ARG A 5 20.82 -17.55 8.49
CA ARG A 5 19.96 -16.36 8.46
C ARG A 5 20.08 -15.57 7.15
N ASP A 6 21.07 -15.88 6.31
CA ASP A 6 21.39 -15.10 5.11
C ASP A 6 20.53 -15.42 3.88
N GLU A 7 19.74 -16.51 3.89
CA GLU A 7 18.97 -16.95 2.71
C GLU A 7 17.48 -17.12 3.01
N LEU A 8 16.87 -16.17 3.73
CA LEU A 8 15.45 -15.96 3.52
C LEU A 8 15.30 -15.34 2.13
N PRO A 9 14.50 -15.92 1.22
CA PRO A 9 14.26 -15.31 -0.07
C PRO A 9 13.81 -13.87 0.19
N ARG A 10 14.50 -12.90 -0.42
CA ARG A 10 14.02 -11.50 -0.43
C ARG A 10 12.54 -11.56 -0.78
N PRO A 11 11.64 -10.93 -0.01
CA PRO A 11 10.23 -10.92 -0.36
C PRO A 11 10.18 -10.46 -1.81
N ALA A 12 9.64 -11.32 -2.69
CA ALA A 12 9.50 -10.98 -4.09
C ALA A 12 8.82 -9.62 -4.15
N ALA A 13 9.33 -8.71 -4.98
CA ALA A 13 8.64 -7.46 -5.25
C ALA A 13 7.17 -7.81 -5.50
N VAL A 14 6.27 -7.23 -4.72
CA VAL A 14 4.85 -7.55 -4.83
C VAL A 14 4.39 -6.94 -6.13
N ASP A 15 4.36 -7.76 -7.19
CA ASP A 15 3.75 -7.40 -8.45
C ASP A 15 2.23 -7.36 -8.22
N TYR A 16 1.68 -6.16 -8.06
CA TYR A 16 0.24 -5.94 -7.95
C TYR A 16 -0.32 -5.55 -9.31
N GLU A 17 -1.54 -6.01 -9.61
CA GLU A 17 -2.29 -5.52 -10.77
C GLU A 17 -2.74 -4.08 -10.49
N PRO A 18 -2.50 -3.11 -11.42
CA PRO A 18 -2.95 -1.75 -11.24
C PRO A 18 -4.46 -1.70 -11.01
N THR A 19 -4.87 -0.92 -10.02
CA THR A 19 -6.28 -0.77 -9.66
C THR A 19 -7.03 0.13 -10.64
N GLY A 20 -6.30 0.90 -11.45
CA GLY A 20 -6.84 1.93 -12.35
C GLY A 20 -7.22 3.21 -11.63
N ILE A 21 -7.02 3.29 -10.31
CA ILE A 21 -7.23 4.49 -9.50
C ILE A 21 -5.85 5.07 -9.18
N GLU A 22 -5.49 6.18 -9.83
CA GLU A 22 -4.16 6.81 -9.72
C GLU A 22 -3.71 7.00 -8.26
N ALA A 23 -4.64 7.44 -7.40
CA ALA A 23 -4.34 7.66 -5.99
C ALA A 23 -3.99 6.36 -5.24
N VAL A 24 -4.64 5.24 -5.57
CA VAL A 24 -4.37 3.92 -4.97
C VAL A 24 -3.08 3.34 -5.52
N ASP A 25 -2.87 3.41 -6.84
CA ASP A 25 -1.66 2.89 -7.49
C ASP A 25 -0.40 3.62 -7.00
N ARG A 26 -0.50 4.92 -6.73
CA ARG A 26 0.58 5.69 -6.09
C ARG A 26 0.93 5.17 -4.69
N VAL A 27 -0.08 4.88 -3.87
CA VAL A 27 0.14 4.35 -2.51
C VAL A 27 0.80 2.97 -2.57
N LEU A 28 0.38 2.11 -3.51
CA LEU A 28 0.98 0.80 -3.69
C LEU A 28 2.45 0.90 -4.14
N ALA A 29 2.79 1.86 -5.02
CA ALA A 29 4.19 2.13 -5.37
C ALA A 29 5.02 2.60 -4.17
N GLU A 30 4.46 3.47 -3.31
CA GLU A 30 5.12 3.94 -2.08
C GLU A 30 5.39 2.79 -1.10
N VAL A 31 4.44 1.85 -0.96
CA VAL A 31 4.57 0.66 -0.13
C VAL A 31 5.61 -0.32 -0.68
N THR A 32 5.64 -0.58 -2.00
CA THR A 32 6.64 -1.48 -2.59
C THR A 32 8.06 -0.96 -2.41
N ALA A 33 8.26 0.36 -2.49
CA ALA A 33 9.57 0.99 -2.29
C ALA A 33 10.08 0.92 -0.85
N VAL A 34 9.21 0.67 0.14
CA VAL A 34 9.60 0.65 1.57
C VAL A 34 10.53 -0.52 1.91
N VAL A 35 10.52 -1.59 1.11
CA VAL A 35 11.33 -2.80 1.32
C VAL A 35 12.83 -2.47 1.35
N ASP A 36 13.24 -1.43 0.62
CA ASP A 36 14.62 -0.96 0.56
C ASP A 36 14.99 0.04 1.69
N ALA A 37 14.02 0.48 2.49
CA ALA A 37 14.23 1.42 3.59
C ALA A 37 14.57 0.69 4.92
N PRO A 38 15.22 1.36 5.89
CA PRO A 38 15.41 0.81 7.23
C PRO A 38 14.08 0.48 7.92
N VAL A 39 14.00 -0.65 8.62
CA VAL A 39 12.77 -1.11 9.30
C VAL A 39 12.17 -0.08 10.25
N GLY A 40 13.00 0.75 10.90
CA GLY A 40 12.53 1.84 11.77
C GLY A 40 11.74 2.93 11.03
N GLU A 41 11.88 3.04 9.71
CA GLU A 41 11.17 3.99 8.85
C GLU A 41 9.89 3.39 8.27
N HIS A 42 9.78 2.06 8.23
CA HIS A 42 8.62 1.35 7.64
C HIS A 42 7.31 1.77 8.28
N VAL A 43 7.28 1.91 9.61
CA VAL A 43 6.06 2.27 10.35
C VAL A 43 5.50 3.61 9.87
N GLN A 44 6.36 4.63 9.72
CA GLN A 44 5.93 5.96 9.27
C GLN A 44 5.41 5.92 7.83
N VAL A 45 6.06 5.14 6.95
CA VAL A 45 5.62 4.97 5.56
C VAL A 45 4.27 4.25 5.50
N PHE A 46 4.08 3.18 6.28
CA PHE A 46 2.81 2.45 6.33
C PHE A 46 1.67 3.30 6.90
N GLU A 47 1.90 4.06 7.97
CA GLU A 47 0.89 4.96 8.53
C GLU A 47 0.45 6.02 7.51
N ARG A 48 1.41 6.63 6.81
CA ARG A 48 1.13 7.59 5.75
C ARG A 48 0.39 6.95 4.57
N ALA A 49 0.78 5.74 4.17
CA ALA A 49 0.11 4.99 3.11
C ALA A 49 -1.36 4.70 3.47
N HIS A 50 -1.63 4.28 4.72
CA HIS A 50 -2.99 4.05 5.19
C HIS A 50 -3.86 5.32 5.17
N GLU A 51 -3.33 6.45 5.61
CA GLU A 51 -4.07 7.73 5.58
C GLU A 51 -4.37 8.17 4.14
N GLN A 52 -3.41 8.02 3.23
CA GLN A 52 -3.60 8.33 1.81
C GLN A 52 -4.67 7.42 1.18
N LEU A 53 -4.61 6.12 1.46
CA LEU A 53 -5.58 5.14 0.95
C LEU A 53 -6.98 5.44 1.47
N ARG A 54 -7.12 5.74 2.76
CA ARG A 54 -8.41 6.10 3.36
C ARG A 54 -9.03 7.31 2.66
N ARG A 55 -8.27 8.38 2.45
CA ARG A 55 -8.75 9.58 1.74
C ARG A 55 -9.12 9.28 0.29
N ALA A 56 -8.33 8.47 -0.40
CA ALA A 56 -8.62 8.09 -1.77
C ALA A 56 -9.95 7.34 -1.88
N LEU A 57 -10.22 6.42 -0.95
CA LEU A 57 -11.46 5.66 -0.91
C LEU A 57 -12.66 6.51 -0.45
N ASP A 58 -12.48 7.38 0.55
CA ASP A 58 -13.53 8.30 1.03
C ASP A 58 -13.92 9.33 -0.04
N ALA A 59 -13.02 9.67 -0.97
CA ALA A 59 -13.27 10.60 -2.06
C ALA A 59 -14.00 9.97 -3.27
N GLN A 60 -14.10 8.63 -3.33
CA GLN A 60 -14.91 7.96 -4.34
C GLN A 60 -16.37 7.96 -3.87
N PRO A 61 -17.29 8.70 -4.52
CA PRO A 61 -18.69 8.64 -4.16
C PRO A 61 -19.21 7.20 -4.34
N ASP A 62 -19.91 6.68 -3.35
CA ASP A 62 -20.56 5.38 -3.43
C ASP A 62 -21.57 5.40 -4.59
N PRO A 63 -21.41 4.59 -5.63
CA PRO A 63 -22.37 4.54 -6.73
C PRO A 63 -23.77 4.05 -6.27
N ALA A 64 -23.90 3.49 -5.06
CA ALA A 64 -25.17 3.06 -4.47
C ALA A 64 -25.70 3.99 -3.36
N GLY A 65 -25.01 5.10 -3.05
CA GLY A 65 -25.37 6.02 -1.98
C GLY A 65 -26.38 7.11 -2.34
N ASP A 66 -26.65 7.34 -3.63
CA ASP A 66 -27.51 8.43 -4.13
C ASP A 66 -28.98 8.01 -4.37
N ASP A 67 -29.31 6.71 -4.25
CA ASP A 67 -30.66 6.17 -4.52
C ASP A 67 -31.51 5.93 -3.25
N ARG A 68 -31.03 6.38 -2.08
CA ARG A 68 -31.72 6.18 -0.78
C ARG A 68 -32.31 7.44 -0.13
N ASP A 69 -32.30 8.56 -0.85
CA ASP A 69 -32.92 9.83 -0.45
C ASP A 69 -34.01 10.23 -1.47
N VAL A 70 -35.11 9.45 -1.55
CA VAL A 70 -36.39 9.85 -2.19
C VAL A 70 -37.58 9.37 -1.36
#